data_AF-A0A6A3S5H6-F1
#
_entry.id   AF-A0A6A3S5H6-F1
#
_cell.length_a   1.000
_cell.length_b   1.000
_cell.length_c   1.000
_cell.angle_alpha   90.00
_cell.angle_beta   90.00
_cell.angle_gamma   90.00
#
_symmetry.space_group_name_H-M   'P 1'
#
loop_
_entity.id
_entity.type
_entity.pdbx_description
1 polymer ?
#
loop_
_entity_poly.entity_id
_entity_poly.type
_entity_poly.pdbx_seq_one_letter_code
_entity_poly.pdbx_strand_id
1 'polypeptide(L)'
;MLDLGISREKIFYVMKPGKLDVLTIIPADEVLDKGLRYARSIIDDSGAKTKWNTFWKHFVRQWTKRYDMSLWNVSLMRRNNVSMVNRTNNPLEKYNRDFAALLGAPHPGLLTFTGAAKAEAATYVTLLGDIKHGRQNLPVHARSVEVEVPEEYTAFQ
;
A
#
# COMPACT_ATOMS: atom_id res chain seq x y z
N MET A 1 -8.08 1.31 -13.05
CA MET A 1 -7.50 2.25 -14.03
C MET A 1 -7.37 1.61 -15.41
N LEU A 2 -6.82 0.39 -15.51
CA LEU A 2 -6.77 -0.38 -16.77
C LEU A 2 -8.18 -0.61 -17.35
N ASP A 3 -9.14 -1.02 -16.52
CA ASP A 3 -10.54 -1.23 -16.93
C ASP A 3 -11.23 0.07 -17.40
N LEU A 4 -10.69 1.23 -17.03
CA LEU A 4 -11.17 2.53 -17.51
C LEU A 4 -10.53 2.93 -18.85
N GLY A 5 -9.64 2.09 -19.40
CA GLY A 5 -8.91 2.34 -20.64
C GLY A 5 -7.90 3.50 -20.53
N ILE A 6 -7.33 3.73 -19.34
CA ILE A 6 -6.19 4.64 -19.17
C ILE A 6 -4.94 3.91 -19.65
N SER A 7 -4.08 4.56 -20.45
CA SER A 7 -2.88 3.91 -21.02
C SER A 7 -1.94 3.45 -19.90
N ARG A 8 -1.23 2.34 -20.15
CA ARG A 8 -0.25 1.80 -19.19
C ARG A 8 0.83 2.83 -18.84
N GLU A 9 1.28 3.61 -19.81
CA GLU A 9 2.25 4.70 -19.62
C GLU A 9 1.73 5.75 -18.63
N LYS A 10 0.49 6.21 -18.79
CA LYS A 10 -0.14 7.15 -17.86
C LYS A 10 -0.31 6.54 -16.48
N ILE A 11 -0.74 5.27 -16.40
CA ILE A 11 -0.84 4.56 -15.11
C ILE A 11 0.54 4.49 -14.44
N PHE A 12 1.57 4.07 -15.16
CA PHE A 12 2.92 3.96 -14.64
C PHE A 12 3.44 5.31 -14.14
N TYR A 13 3.18 6.39 -14.89
CA TYR A 13 3.51 7.75 -14.48
C TYR A 13 2.82 8.14 -13.16
N VAL A 14 1.52 7.88 -13.03
CA VAL A 14 0.73 8.23 -11.83
C VAL A 14 1.07 7.37 -10.61
N MET A 15 1.61 6.16 -10.83
CA MET A 15 2.08 5.26 -9.76
C MET A 15 3.52 5.55 -9.32
N LYS A 16 4.22 6.52 -9.92
CA LYS A 16 5.54 6.94 -9.44
C LYS A 16 5.44 7.61 -8.06
N PRO A 17 6.50 7.54 -7.24
CA PRO A 17 6.55 8.28 -5.98
C PRO A 17 6.32 9.78 -6.17
N GLY A 18 5.63 10.41 -5.23
CA GLY A 18 5.29 11.83 -5.26
C GLY A 18 4.11 12.17 -6.19
N LYS A 19 3.32 11.18 -6.62
CA LYS A 19 2.12 11.35 -7.43
C LYS A 19 0.88 10.96 -6.62
N LEU A 20 0.23 9.85 -6.95
CA LEU A 20 -0.99 9.42 -6.27
C LEU A 20 -0.73 9.02 -4.80
N ASP A 21 0.47 8.52 -4.52
CA ASP A 21 0.95 8.10 -3.21
C ASP A 21 1.12 9.26 -2.21
N VAL A 22 1.07 10.52 -2.66
CA VAL A 22 1.03 11.71 -1.79
C VAL A 22 -0.22 11.68 -0.91
N LEU A 23 -1.34 11.18 -1.42
CA LEU A 23 -2.60 11.11 -0.68
C LEU A 23 -2.51 10.21 0.57
N THR A 24 -1.55 9.28 0.62
CA THR A 24 -1.36 8.38 1.77
C THR A 24 -0.52 8.99 2.89
N ILE A 25 0.17 10.11 2.62
CA ILE A 25 1.20 10.66 3.53
C ILE A 25 0.88 12.07 4.03
N ILE A 26 0.01 12.78 3.32
CA ILE A 26 -0.53 14.06 3.76
C ILE A 26 -1.54 13.85 4.91
N PRO A 27 -1.79 14.88 5.73
CA PRO A 27 -2.78 14.78 6.80
C PRO A 27 -4.14 14.32 6.29
N ALA A 28 -4.77 13.38 7.00
CA ALA A 28 -6.00 12.73 6.54
C ALA A 28 -7.16 13.73 6.31
N ASP A 29 -7.20 14.79 7.11
CA ASP A 29 -8.14 15.91 7.00
C ASP A 29 -7.91 16.77 5.75
N GLU A 30 -6.69 16.80 5.22
CA GLU A 30 -6.37 17.53 3.99
C GLU A 30 -6.64 16.72 2.70
N VAL A 31 -6.84 15.39 2.81
CA VAL A 31 -6.97 14.50 1.64
C VAL A 31 -8.09 14.93 0.71
N LEU A 32 -9.30 15.17 1.24
CA LEU A 32 -10.49 15.43 0.43
C LEU A 32 -10.53 16.80 -0.22
N ASP A 33 -9.76 17.75 0.30
CA ASP A 33 -9.70 19.12 -0.21
C ASP A 33 -8.37 19.36 -0.94
N LYS A 34 -7.37 19.95 -0.26
CA LYS A 34 -6.05 20.27 -0.81
C LYS A 34 -5.37 19.07 -1.46
N GLY A 35 -5.46 17.88 -0.84
CA GLY A 35 -4.89 16.63 -1.32
C GLY A 35 -5.34 16.25 -2.73
N LEU A 36 -6.64 16.09 -2.93
CA LEU A 36 -7.21 15.73 -4.23
C LEU A 36 -6.98 16.82 -5.28
N ARG A 37 -7.02 18.10 -4.90
CA ARG A 37 -6.73 19.21 -5.82
C ARG A 37 -5.29 19.14 -6.33
N TYR A 38 -4.33 18.95 -5.43
CA TYR A 38 -2.91 18.79 -5.78
C TYR A 38 -2.66 17.52 -6.61
N ALA A 39 -3.20 16.37 -6.19
CA ALA A 39 -3.02 15.13 -6.93
C ALA A 39 -3.59 15.23 -8.36
N ARG A 40 -4.70 15.94 -8.54
CA ARG A 40 -5.28 16.22 -9.86
C ARG A 40 -4.45 17.22 -10.67
N SER A 41 -3.76 18.19 -10.06
CA SER A 41 -2.93 19.15 -10.79
C SER A 41 -1.65 18.54 -11.34
N ILE A 42 -1.11 17.50 -10.68
CA ILE A 42 0.10 16.79 -11.12
C ILE A 42 -0.20 15.62 -12.07
N ILE A 43 -1.45 15.15 -12.12
CA ILE A 43 -1.89 14.08 -13.01
C ILE A 43 -2.48 14.72 -14.27
N ASP A 44 -1.73 14.66 -15.37
CA ASP A 44 -2.18 15.14 -16.67
C ASP A 44 -3.43 14.38 -17.14
N ASP A 45 -4.58 15.07 -17.08
CA ASP A 45 -5.88 14.54 -17.50
C ASP A 45 -6.20 14.79 -18.98
N SER A 46 -5.29 15.44 -19.72
CA SER A 46 -5.48 15.77 -21.12
C SER A 46 -5.80 14.53 -21.96
N GLY A 47 -6.83 14.64 -22.79
CA GLY A 47 -7.36 13.54 -23.61
C GLY A 47 -8.07 12.41 -22.86
N ALA A 48 -8.17 12.43 -21.53
CA ALA A 48 -8.80 11.36 -20.73
C ALA A 48 -9.64 11.84 -19.53
N LYS A 49 -10.05 13.11 -19.52
CA LYS A 49 -10.77 13.76 -18.40
C LYS A 49 -11.94 12.96 -17.84
N THR A 50 -12.79 12.38 -18.69
CA THR A 50 -13.92 11.54 -18.25
C THR A 50 -13.46 10.29 -17.49
N LYS A 51 -12.42 9.62 -17.98
CA LYS A 51 -11.85 8.42 -17.35
C LYS A 51 -11.23 8.76 -15.99
N TRP A 52 -10.47 9.86 -15.93
CA TRP A 52 -9.91 10.35 -14.67
C TRP A 52 -10.99 10.75 -13.67
N ASN A 53 -12.04 11.45 -14.10
CA ASN A 53 -13.16 11.77 -13.22
C ASN A 53 -13.85 10.52 -12.67
N THR A 54 -14.03 9.48 -13.48
CA THR A 54 -14.54 8.19 -13.01
C THR A 54 -13.61 7.56 -11.99
N PHE A 55 -12.29 7.57 -12.24
CA PHE A 55 -11.30 7.09 -11.28
C PHE A 55 -11.40 7.83 -9.94
N TRP A 56 -11.42 9.17 -9.96
CA TRP A 56 -11.47 9.95 -8.73
C TRP A 56 -12.77 9.77 -7.94
N LYS A 57 -13.91 9.67 -8.63
CA LYS A 57 -15.19 9.34 -7.98
C LYS A 57 -15.12 7.96 -7.29
N HIS A 58 -14.50 6.99 -7.96
CA HIS A 58 -14.26 5.68 -7.39
C HIS A 58 -13.30 5.75 -6.20
N PHE A 59 -12.18 6.47 -6.32
CA PHE A 59 -11.18 6.64 -5.28
C PHE A 59 -11.82 7.18 -4.00
N VAL A 60 -12.53 8.30 -4.08
CA VAL A 60 -13.24 8.90 -2.93
C VAL A 60 -14.23 7.89 -2.33
N ARG A 61 -15.04 7.24 -3.16
CA ARG A 61 -16.01 6.25 -2.66
C ARG A 61 -15.34 5.08 -1.94
N GLN A 62 -14.21 4.58 -2.43
CA GLN A 62 -13.55 3.43 -1.80
C GLN A 62 -12.70 3.85 -0.60
N TRP A 63 -11.81 4.81 -0.78
CA TRP A 63 -10.74 5.10 0.17
C TRP A 63 -11.10 6.13 1.22
N THR A 64 -12.23 6.82 1.11
CA THR A 64 -12.67 7.76 2.17
C THR A 64 -14.05 7.46 2.72
N LYS A 65 -14.88 6.68 2.01
CA LYS A 65 -16.23 6.30 2.48
C LYS A 65 -16.35 4.84 2.90
N ARG A 66 -15.75 3.90 2.14
CA ARG A 66 -15.82 2.46 2.46
C ARG A 66 -14.75 2.06 3.46
N TYR A 67 -13.52 2.52 3.25
CA TYR A 67 -12.41 2.30 4.17
C TYR A 67 -12.11 3.59 4.91
N ASP A 68 -11.94 3.47 6.23
CA ASP A 68 -11.53 4.57 7.07
C ASP A 68 -10.09 4.99 6.72
N MET A 69 -9.81 6.29 6.73
CA MET A 69 -8.49 6.81 6.35
C MET A 69 -7.39 6.38 7.32
N SER A 70 -7.70 6.08 8.58
CA SER A 70 -6.74 5.52 9.54
C SER A 70 -6.17 4.16 9.12
N LEU A 71 -6.85 3.43 8.23
CA LEU A 71 -6.40 2.11 7.76
C LEU A 71 -5.31 2.16 6.70
N TRP A 72 -5.14 3.30 6.02
CA TRP A 72 -4.22 3.39 4.87
C TRP A 72 -3.38 4.68 4.85
N ASN A 73 -3.81 5.74 5.53
CA ASN A 73 -3.06 6.97 5.64
C ASN A 73 -2.00 6.83 6.75
N VAL A 74 -0.74 7.10 6.40
CA VAL A 74 0.42 6.93 7.28
C VAL A 74 0.96 8.27 7.81
N SER A 75 0.23 9.38 7.62
CA SER A 75 0.68 10.71 8.06
C SER A 75 0.95 10.79 9.57
N LEU A 76 0.15 10.12 10.40
CA LEU A 76 0.36 10.03 11.84
C LEU A 76 1.59 9.20 12.20
N MET A 77 1.82 8.10 11.49
CA MET A 77 3.04 7.28 11.66
C MET A 77 4.29 8.09 11.33
N ARG A 78 4.24 8.87 10.25
CA ARG A 78 5.31 9.82 9.88
C ARG A 78 5.52 10.88 10.96
N ARG A 79 4.46 11.56 11.41
CA ARG A 79 4.53 12.58 12.48
C ARG A 79 5.15 12.04 13.77
N ASN A 80 4.92 10.76 14.08
CA ASN A 80 5.45 10.09 15.26
C ASN A 80 6.78 9.36 15.02
N ASN A 81 7.46 9.60 13.90
CA ASN A 81 8.75 9.00 13.54
C ASN A 81 8.77 7.46 13.59
N VAL A 82 7.65 6.82 13.24
CA VAL A 82 7.58 5.36 13.12
C VAL A 82 8.33 4.94 11.85
N SER A 83 9.36 4.11 12.00
CA SER A 83 10.15 3.58 10.88
C SER A 83 9.28 2.75 9.94
N MET A 84 9.08 3.21 8.71
CA MET A 84 8.33 2.51 7.67
C MET A 84 9.27 1.69 6.78
N VAL A 85 9.15 0.36 6.85
CA VAL A 85 10.00 -0.58 6.08
C VAL A 85 9.51 -0.74 4.64
N ASN A 86 8.20 -0.58 4.37
CA ASN A 86 7.62 -0.63 3.02
C ASN A 86 6.36 0.27 2.94
N ARG A 87 6.14 0.90 1.78
CA ARG A 87 4.92 1.67 1.46
C ARG A 87 3.84 0.87 0.73
N THR A 88 4.08 -0.41 0.45
CA THR A 88 3.20 -1.25 -0.36
C THR A 88 2.52 -2.31 0.50
N ASN A 89 1.35 -2.75 0.07
CA ASN A 89 0.72 -3.96 0.57
C ASN A 89 1.42 -5.24 0.06
N ASN A 90 2.47 -5.14 -0.77
CA ASN A 90 3.15 -6.30 -1.36
C ASN A 90 3.60 -7.34 -0.33
N PRO A 91 4.04 -6.98 0.89
CA PRO A 91 4.36 -7.99 1.90
C PRO A 91 3.14 -8.82 2.30
N LEU A 92 1.97 -8.19 2.49
CA LEU A 92 0.73 -8.88 2.83
C LEU A 92 0.18 -9.66 1.63
N GLU A 93 0.23 -9.10 0.42
CA GLU A 93 -0.18 -9.81 -0.79
C GLU A 93 0.73 -11.00 -1.09
N LYS A 94 2.05 -10.84 -0.88
CA LYS A 94 3.02 -11.93 -0.97
C LYS A 94 2.73 -12.99 0.07
N TYR A 95 2.52 -12.60 1.33
CA TYR A 95 2.14 -13.53 2.39
C TYR A 95 0.87 -14.29 2.02
N ASN A 96 -0.20 -13.60 1.62
CA ASN A 96 -1.47 -14.23 1.23
C ASN A 96 -1.29 -15.20 0.06
N ARG A 97 -0.46 -14.87 -0.93
CA ARG A 97 -0.18 -15.76 -2.06
C ARG A 97 0.65 -16.98 -1.66
N ASP A 98 1.70 -16.78 -0.85
CA ASP A 98 2.58 -17.86 -0.39
C ASP A 98 1.80 -18.81 0.55
N PHE A 99 0.96 -18.26 1.43
CA PHE A 99 0.06 -19.04 2.28
C PHE A 99 -1.03 -19.76 1.48
N ALA A 100 -1.62 -19.11 0.47
CA ALA A 100 -2.56 -19.77 -0.43
C ALA A 100 -1.90 -20.93 -1.20
N ALA A 101 -0.62 -20.80 -1.57
CA ALA A 101 0.14 -21.89 -2.18
C ALA A 101 0.34 -23.08 -1.22
N LEU A 102 0.54 -22.82 0.08
CA LEU A 102 0.58 -23.87 1.12
C LEU A 102 -0.76 -24.59 1.27
N LEU A 103 -1.87 -23.87 1.13
CA LEU A 103 -3.22 -24.45 1.24
C LEU A 103 -3.60 -25.31 0.02
N GLY A 104 -3.03 -25.03 -1.16
CA GLY A 104 -3.22 -25.81 -2.39
C GLY A 104 -4.62 -25.72 -3.02
N ALA A 105 -5.60 -25.12 -2.34
CA ALA A 105 -6.96 -24.91 -2.82
C ALA A 105 -7.53 -23.57 -2.32
N PRO A 106 -8.41 -22.89 -3.10
CA PRO A 106 -9.03 -21.63 -2.69
C PRO A 106 -9.91 -21.72 -1.44
N HIS A 107 -10.52 -22.88 -1.20
CA HIS A 107 -11.43 -23.14 -0.09
C HIS A 107 -11.06 -24.47 0.59
N PRO A 108 -9.95 -24.51 1.35
CA PRO A 108 -9.51 -25.73 2.01
C PRO A 108 -10.49 -26.10 3.13
N GLY A 109 -10.59 -27.40 3.43
CA GLY A 109 -11.29 -27.86 4.63
C GLY A 109 -10.62 -27.34 5.90
N LEU A 110 -11.36 -27.26 7.01
CA LEU A 110 -10.87 -26.70 8.27
C LEU A 110 -9.60 -27.40 8.79
N LEU A 111 -9.50 -28.73 8.61
CA LEU A 111 -8.32 -29.51 9.02
C LEU A 111 -7.08 -29.16 8.18
N THR A 112 -7.24 -29.00 6.86
CA THR A 112 -6.16 -28.58 5.97
C THR A 112 -5.68 -27.17 6.32
N PHE A 113 -6.63 -26.25 6.54
CA PHE A 113 -6.32 -24.89 6.93
C PHE A 113 -5.56 -24.82 8.26
N THR A 114 -6.06 -25.49 9.30
CA THR A 114 -5.44 -25.50 10.63
C THR A 114 -4.07 -26.17 10.62
N GLY A 115 -3.91 -27.24 9.84
CA GLY A 115 -2.62 -27.89 9.61
C GLY A 115 -1.58 -26.97 8.98
N ALA A 116 -1.95 -26.29 7.88
CA ALA A 116 -1.07 -25.34 7.19
C ALA A 116 -0.69 -24.15 8.08
N ALA A 117 -1.67 -23.56 8.78
CA ALA A 117 -1.43 -22.45 9.71
C ALA A 117 -0.48 -22.85 10.85
N LYS A 118 -0.65 -24.06 11.41
CA LYS A 118 0.25 -24.58 12.46
C LYS A 118 1.67 -24.80 11.93
N ALA A 119 1.82 -25.37 10.74
CA ALA A 119 3.13 -25.61 10.11
C ALA A 119 3.86 -24.29 9.81
N GLU A 120 3.14 -23.28 9.30
CA GLU A 120 3.71 -21.96 9.06
C GLU A 120 4.14 -21.29 10.37
N ALA A 121 3.28 -21.31 11.40
CA ALA A 121 3.62 -20.75 12.71
C ALA A 121 4.87 -21.42 13.32
N ALA A 122 4.97 -22.75 13.25
CA ALA A 122 6.15 -23.48 13.72
C ALA A 122 7.42 -23.10 12.95
N THR A 123 7.32 -22.86 11.64
CA THR A 123 8.42 -22.39 10.80
C THR A 123 8.92 -21.02 11.26
N TYR A 124 8.01 -20.07 11.51
CA TYR A 124 8.38 -18.74 12.03
C TYR A 124 9.00 -18.80 13.42
N VAL A 125 8.46 -19.61 14.34
CA VAL A 125 9.04 -19.79 15.68
C VAL A 125 10.46 -20.35 15.59
N THR A 126 10.68 -21.32 14.70
CA THR A 126 12.01 -21.90 14.46
C THR A 126 12.97 -20.86 13.91
N LEU A 127 12.57 -20.12 12.87
CA LEU A 127 13.36 -19.03 12.28
C LEU A 127 13.77 -17.99 13.33
N LEU A 128 12.82 -17.51 14.16
CA LEU A 128 13.12 -16.56 15.22
C LEU A 128 14.07 -17.14 16.26
N GLY A 129 13.90 -18.41 16.60
CA GLY A 129 14.82 -19.16 17.44
C GLY A 129 16.22 -19.20 16.84
N ASP A 130 16.35 -19.57 15.57
CA ASP A 130 17.63 -19.68 14.87
C ASP A 130 18.35 -18.33 14.76
N ILE A 131 17.61 -17.25 14.49
CA ILE A 131 18.14 -15.88 14.51
C ILE A 131 18.66 -15.53 15.91
N LYS A 132 17.87 -15.80 16.96
CA LYS A 132 18.25 -15.50 18.34
C LYS A 132 19.52 -16.23 18.77
N HIS A 133 19.75 -17.45 18.28
CA HIS A 133 20.94 -18.25 18.58
C HIS A 133 22.07 -18.07 17.56
N GLY A 134 21.95 -17.13 16.61
CA GLY A 134 22.98 -16.87 15.60
C GLY A 134 23.18 -17.99 14.57
N ARG A 135 22.25 -18.95 14.49
CA ARG A 135 22.27 -20.02 13.48
C ARG A 135 21.82 -19.53 12.11
N GLN A 136 21.06 -18.44 12.07
CA GLN A 136 20.58 -17.81 10.86
C GLN A 136 20.68 -16.28 10.98
N ASN A 137 20.97 -15.60 9.86
CA ASN A 137 20.95 -14.14 9.81
C ASN A 137 19.52 -13.62 9.64
N LEU A 138 19.26 -12.41 10.14
CA LEU A 138 18.02 -11.69 9.88
C LEU A 138 17.78 -11.59 8.37
N PRO A 139 16.53 -11.81 7.89
CA PRO A 139 16.18 -11.53 6.52
C PRO A 139 16.57 -10.10 6.14
N VAL A 140 17.24 -9.93 5.00
CA VAL A 140 17.58 -8.59 4.52
C VAL A 140 16.29 -7.94 4.03
N HIS A 141 15.75 -7.03 4.83
CA HIS A 141 14.64 -6.19 4.41
C HIS A 141 15.15 -5.04 3.53
N ALA A 142 14.29 -4.57 2.62
CA ALA A 142 14.56 -3.32 1.92
C ALA A 142 14.80 -2.21 2.96
N ARG A 143 15.68 -1.26 2.64
CA ARG A 143 15.91 -0.11 3.52
C ARG A 143 14.59 0.61 3.77
N SER A 144 14.39 1.03 5.02
CA SER A 144 13.28 1.92 5.37
C SER A 144 13.27 3.10 4.40
N VAL A 145 12.08 3.39 3.87
CA VAL A 145 11.90 4.53 2.96
C VAL A 145 11.48 5.71 3.83
N GLU A 146 12.29 6.77 3.84
CA GLU A 146 11.82 8.04 4.38
C GLU A 146 10.74 8.58 3.45
N VAL A 147 9.55 8.75 4.02
CA VAL A 147 8.39 9.20 3.27
C VAL A 147 8.16 10.65 3.61
N GLU A 148 8.52 11.52 2.69
CA GLU A 148 8.36 12.96 2.85
C GLU A 148 7.18 13.48 2.05
N VAL A 149 6.48 14.44 2.66
CA VAL A 149 5.46 15.21 1.95
C VAL A 149 6.18 16.13 0.98
N PRO A 150 5.86 16.10 -0.33
CA PRO A 150 6.54 16.95 -1.31
C PRO A 150 6.47 18.44 -0.94
N GLU A 151 7.55 19.17 -1.18
CA GLU A 151 7.59 20.62 -0.95
C GLU A 151 6.53 21.33 -1.80
N GLU A 152 6.31 20.86 -3.04
CA GLU A 152 5.29 21.41 -3.94
C GLU A 152 3.89 21.25 -3.39
N TYR A 153 3.61 20.17 -2.62
CA TYR A 153 2.34 20.02 -1.93
C TYR A 153 2.20 21.06 -0.81
N THR A 154 3.27 21.27 -0.05
CA THR A 154 3.28 22.24 1.05
C THR A 154 2.99 23.64 0.53
N ALA A 155 3.63 24.02 -0.58
CA ALA A 155 3.43 25.30 -1.27
C ALA A 155 2.10 25.43 -2.05
N PHE A 156 1.38 24.31 -2.27
CA PHE A 156 0.14 24.31 -3.03
C PHE A 156 -1.01 25.00 -2.27
N GLN A 157 -1.72 25.91 -2.95
CA GLN A 157 -2.89 26.64 -2.44
C GLN A 157 -4.17 26.17 -3.11
#